data_AF-A0A1B0ZNM3-F1
#
_entry.id   AF-A0A1B0ZNM3-F1
#
_cell.length_a   1.000
_cell.length_b   1.000
_cell.length_c   1.000
_cell.angle_alpha   90.00
_cell.angle_beta   90.00
_cell.angle_gamma   90.00
#
_symmetry.space_group_name_H-M   'P 1'
#
loop_
_entity.id
_entity.type
_entity.pdbx_description
1 polymer ?
#
loop_
_entity_poly.entity_id
_entity_poly.type
_entity_poly.pdbx_seq_one_letter_code
_entity_poly.pdbx_strand_id
1 'polypeptide(L)'
;MPVQRFRPDPMIWQRRHRSAAICAEGSAGRAIYAPVRLAALLGLGLLSACMPVGRSESVVPKPRPAAMVAPAAPSAASAELRQYYRVLQQDLLTRGLLRTDGGGPDTPYDAEDLAENFEAISFFNEYAGRGGGATGGLSRWSGPVRLQAEFGPSIPESQRRADGGRVAEYAARLGRITGHPVSAVAKRGNFHVLFASKDDSAFVAKRVRELLPNISQNDFQLFVNPPRTHYCFVLAGGAQGSPFDYIRGVALIRAEHPDLVRQSCIHEEIAQGLGLLNDSPRARPSIFNDDDEFAFLTSHDEKLLQMLYDPRLKTGMSAEEARPITRIIAREIMGQPL
;
A
#
# COMPACT_ATOMS: atom_id res chain seq x y z
N MET A 1 -39.72 28.12 28.00
CA MET A 1 -38.84 27.04 27.54
C MET A 1 -39.05 26.83 26.05
N PRO A 2 -38.15 27.29 25.16
CA PRO A 2 -38.23 26.96 23.74
C PRO A 2 -37.21 25.89 23.35
N VAL A 3 -37.67 24.97 22.52
CA VAL A 3 -36.96 23.83 21.93
C VAL A 3 -35.94 24.34 20.90
N GLN A 4 -34.65 24.09 21.14
CA GLN A 4 -33.60 24.29 20.14
C GLN A 4 -33.55 23.10 19.17
N ARG A 5 -33.90 23.36 17.90
CA ARG A 5 -33.63 22.46 16.78
C ARG A 5 -32.16 22.60 16.39
N PHE A 6 -31.38 21.54 16.58
CA PHE A 6 -30.06 21.38 15.97
C PHE A 6 -30.23 21.17 14.45
N ARG A 7 -29.58 22.00 13.64
CA ARG A 7 -29.31 21.74 12.22
C ARG A 7 -27.92 21.10 12.12
N PRO A 8 -27.73 20.03 11.34
CA PRO A 8 -26.39 19.57 10.97
C PRO A 8 -25.86 20.41 9.80
N ASP A 9 -24.63 20.88 9.93
CA ASP A 9 -23.86 21.59 8.91
C ASP A 9 -23.22 20.56 7.95
N PRO A 10 -23.53 20.58 6.64
CA PRO A 10 -22.85 19.76 5.66
C PRO A 10 -21.88 20.64 4.86
N MET A 11 -20.59 20.64 5.20
CA MET A 11 -19.57 21.11 4.27
C MET A 11 -19.14 19.97 3.34
N ILE A 12 -20.02 19.68 2.38
CA ILE A 12 -19.70 18.95 1.16
C ILE A 12 -19.67 19.99 0.05
N TRP A 13 -18.49 20.39 -0.41
CA TRP A 13 -18.37 21.33 -1.53
C TRP A 13 -18.55 20.60 -2.87
N GLN A 14 -19.73 20.80 -3.47
CA GLN A 14 -19.96 20.72 -4.91
C GLN A 14 -19.58 22.07 -5.56
N ARG A 15 -18.84 22.06 -6.70
CA ARG A 15 -19.25 22.64 -8.01
C ARG A 15 -18.10 23.13 -8.90
N ARG A 16 -18.27 22.77 -10.19
CA ARG A 16 -18.09 23.54 -11.45
C ARG A 16 -16.75 24.27 -11.66
N HIS A 17 -16.06 23.98 -12.77
CA HIS A 17 -16.12 24.81 -14.00
C HIS A 17 -15.10 24.39 -15.10
N ARG A 18 -15.62 24.36 -16.33
CA ARG A 18 -15.04 24.77 -17.64
C ARG A 18 -13.67 24.20 -18.08
N SER A 19 -13.77 23.33 -19.09
CA SER A 19 -12.72 22.87 -20.00
C SER A 19 -12.01 24.00 -20.75
N ALA A 20 -10.69 23.86 -20.89
CA ALA A 20 -9.93 24.40 -22.01
C ALA A 20 -8.99 23.28 -22.48
N ALA A 21 -9.17 22.86 -23.74
CA ALA A 21 -8.37 21.86 -24.42
C ALA A 21 -7.13 22.51 -25.04
N ILE A 22 -5.98 21.85 -24.92
CA ILE A 22 -4.83 22.08 -25.81
C ILE A 22 -4.26 20.72 -26.18
N CYS A 23 -4.35 20.40 -27.47
CA CYS A 23 -3.69 19.30 -28.15
C CYS A 23 -2.19 19.59 -28.28
N ALA A 24 -1.35 18.57 -28.16
CA ALA A 24 -0.05 18.57 -28.82
C ALA A 24 0.32 17.13 -29.23
N GLU A 25 0.71 17.04 -30.50
CA GLU A 25 0.89 15.86 -31.31
C GLU A 25 2.17 15.09 -30.99
N GLY A 26 2.11 13.78 -31.20
CA GLY A 26 3.26 12.90 -31.20
C GLY A 26 4.11 13.04 -32.45
N SER A 27 5.37 12.63 -32.35
CA SER A 27 6.18 12.26 -33.50
C SER A 27 6.84 10.90 -33.25
N ALA A 28 6.67 10.04 -34.24
CA ALA A 28 7.16 8.68 -34.31
C ALA A 28 8.62 8.64 -34.79
N GLY A 29 9.40 7.72 -34.25
CA GLY A 29 10.74 7.37 -34.73
C GLY A 29 10.90 5.86 -34.87
N ARG A 30 10.84 5.39 -36.13
CA ARG A 30 11.05 4.01 -36.61
C ARG A 30 12.43 3.47 -36.20
N ALA A 31 12.51 2.27 -35.62
CA ALA A 31 12.75 0.97 -36.27
C ALA A 31 14.07 0.85 -37.06
N ILE A 32 14.99 0.00 -36.59
CA ILE A 32 15.96 -0.72 -37.45
C ILE A 32 16.15 -2.14 -36.89
N TYR A 33 15.84 -3.13 -37.73
CA TYR A 33 16.13 -4.55 -37.58
C TYR A 33 17.56 -4.85 -38.05
N ALA A 34 18.22 -5.82 -37.43
CA ALA A 34 19.30 -6.59 -38.06
C ALA A 34 19.27 -8.05 -37.57
N PRO A 35 19.12 -9.04 -38.47
CA PRO A 35 19.20 -10.47 -38.17
C PRO A 35 20.60 -11.03 -38.50
N VAL A 36 20.98 -12.19 -37.96
CA VAL A 36 22.12 -13.06 -38.34
C VAL A 36 22.30 -14.07 -37.18
N ARG A 37 22.47 -15.39 -37.31
CA ARG A 37 22.64 -16.34 -38.43
C ARG A 37 22.31 -17.75 -37.92
N LEU A 38 21.85 -18.58 -38.86
CA LEU A 38 21.79 -20.04 -38.81
C LEU A 38 23.19 -20.66 -38.66
N ALA A 39 23.31 -21.73 -37.88
CA ALA A 39 24.39 -22.71 -38.01
C ALA A 39 23.83 -24.12 -37.80
N ALA A 40 23.76 -24.87 -38.90
CA ALA A 40 23.52 -26.30 -38.95
C ALA A 40 24.86 -27.03 -38.98
N LEU A 41 25.02 -28.10 -38.21
CA LEU A 41 26.07 -29.11 -38.43
C LEU A 41 25.52 -30.50 -38.13
N LEU A 42 25.72 -31.37 -39.12
CA LEU A 42 25.38 -32.79 -39.16
C LEU A 42 26.26 -33.61 -38.21
N GLY A 43 25.67 -34.62 -37.57
CA GLY A 43 26.37 -35.75 -36.97
C GLY A 43 25.61 -37.04 -37.28
N LEU A 44 26.15 -37.85 -38.18
CA LEU A 44 25.63 -39.18 -38.55
C LEU A 44 26.13 -40.25 -37.56
N GLY A 45 25.25 -41.18 -37.22
CA GLY A 45 25.58 -42.60 -37.08
C GLY A 45 25.78 -43.14 -35.67
N LEU A 46 24.78 -43.88 -35.18
CA LEU A 46 24.91 -45.18 -34.48
C LEU A 46 23.52 -45.83 -34.44
N LEU A 47 23.29 -46.79 -35.33
CA LEU A 47 22.10 -47.65 -35.36
C LEU A 47 22.25 -48.72 -34.27
N SER A 48 21.57 -48.55 -33.13
CA SER A 48 21.31 -49.65 -32.19
C SER A 48 19.87 -50.13 -32.35
N ALA A 49 19.72 -51.43 -32.58
CA ALA A 49 18.45 -52.11 -32.76
C ALA A 49 17.46 -51.84 -31.61
N CYS A 50 16.34 -51.18 -31.93
CA CYS A 50 15.18 -51.11 -31.04
C CYS A 50 14.42 -52.44 -31.10
N MET A 51 14.40 -53.18 -29.98
CA MET A 51 13.31 -54.13 -29.74
C MET A 51 11.98 -53.37 -29.76
N PRO A 52 10.90 -53.93 -30.35
CA PRO A 52 9.59 -53.33 -30.23
C PRO A 52 9.10 -53.53 -28.80
N VAL A 53 9.40 -52.56 -27.92
CA VAL A 53 8.62 -52.37 -26.71
C VAL A 53 7.24 -51.99 -27.19
N GLY A 54 6.30 -52.93 -27.15
CA GLY A 54 4.90 -52.67 -27.38
C GLY A 54 4.44 -51.60 -26.40
N ARG A 55 4.40 -50.33 -26.85
CA ARG A 55 3.58 -49.32 -26.21
C ARG A 55 2.14 -49.78 -26.43
N SER A 56 1.54 -50.35 -25.40
CA SER A 56 0.10 -50.40 -25.29
C SER A 56 -0.40 -48.95 -25.25
N GLU A 57 -0.74 -48.40 -26.41
CA GLU A 57 -1.58 -47.22 -26.46
C GLU A 57 -2.93 -47.65 -25.87
N SER A 58 -3.11 -47.39 -24.59
CA SER A 58 -4.41 -47.52 -23.96
C SER A 58 -5.38 -46.58 -24.69
N VAL A 59 -6.31 -47.17 -25.43
CA VAL A 59 -7.44 -46.48 -26.07
C VAL A 59 -8.45 -46.02 -25.00
N VAL A 60 -8.25 -46.38 -23.73
CA VAL A 60 -9.05 -45.87 -22.62
C VAL A 60 -8.69 -44.39 -22.43
N PRO A 61 -9.64 -43.46 -22.64
CA PRO A 61 -9.40 -42.05 -22.38
C PRO A 61 -8.91 -41.91 -20.94
N LYS A 62 -7.70 -41.36 -20.75
CA LYS A 62 -7.28 -40.94 -19.41
C LYS A 62 -8.38 -40.03 -18.87
N PRO A 63 -8.91 -40.25 -17.64
CA PRO A 63 -9.87 -39.34 -17.07
C PRO A 63 -9.26 -37.94 -17.13
N ARG A 64 -9.97 -37.02 -17.79
CA ARG A 64 -9.59 -35.61 -17.87
C ARG A 64 -9.26 -35.17 -16.44
N PRO A 65 -8.08 -34.60 -16.17
CA PRO A 65 -7.76 -34.06 -14.86
C PRO A 65 -8.97 -33.25 -14.40
N ALA A 66 -9.43 -33.46 -13.16
CA ALA A 66 -10.56 -32.73 -12.58
C ALA A 66 -10.43 -31.28 -13.04
N ALA A 67 -11.40 -30.82 -13.84
CA ALA A 67 -11.32 -29.54 -14.52
C ALA A 67 -10.82 -28.53 -13.51
N MET A 68 -9.70 -27.84 -13.80
CA MET A 68 -9.23 -26.73 -12.97
C MET A 68 -10.47 -25.88 -12.73
N VAL A 69 -10.96 -25.92 -11.49
CA VAL A 69 -12.16 -25.17 -11.12
C VAL A 69 -11.79 -23.73 -11.42
N ALA A 70 -12.39 -23.17 -12.47
CA ALA A 70 -12.16 -21.78 -12.79
C ALA A 70 -12.46 -21.00 -11.50
N PRO A 71 -11.61 -20.03 -11.10
CA PRO A 71 -11.89 -19.25 -9.91
C PRO A 71 -13.31 -18.72 -10.02
N ALA A 72 -14.08 -18.89 -8.94
CA ALA A 72 -15.48 -18.51 -8.91
C ALA A 72 -15.59 -17.06 -9.40
N ALA A 73 -16.56 -16.81 -10.29
CA ALA A 73 -16.80 -15.46 -10.76
C ALA A 73 -17.08 -14.54 -9.56
N PRO A 74 -16.61 -13.28 -9.58
CA PRO A 74 -16.90 -12.33 -8.50
C PRO A 74 -18.39 -12.19 -8.26
N SER A 75 -18.80 -11.99 -7.02
CA SER A 75 -20.20 -11.68 -6.71
C SER A 75 -20.64 -10.36 -7.35
N ALA A 76 -21.95 -10.17 -7.47
CA ALA A 76 -22.52 -8.90 -7.96
C ALA A 76 -22.03 -7.69 -7.13
N ALA A 77 -21.88 -7.85 -5.82
CA ALA A 77 -21.38 -6.81 -4.93
C ALA A 77 -19.90 -6.48 -5.17
N SER A 78 -19.05 -7.50 -5.37
CA SER A 78 -17.64 -7.29 -5.74
C SER A 78 -17.52 -6.64 -7.13
N ALA A 79 -18.35 -7.07 -8.09
CA ALA A 79 -18.39 -6.49 -9.43
C ALA A 79 -18.81 -5.00 -9.41
N GLU A 80 -19.81 -4.65 -8.60
CA GLU A 80 -20.25 -3.26 -8.41
C GLU A 80 -19.13 -2.40 -7.80
N LEU A 81 -18.45 -2.89 -6.77
CA LEU A 81 -17.31 -2.19 -6.15
C LEU A 81 -16.16 -1.98 -7.14
N ARG A 82 -15.85 -2.99 -7.97
CA ARG A 82 -14.84 -2.87 -9.02
C ARG A 82 -15.20 -1.81 -10.04
N GLN A 83 -16.47 -1.72 -10.43
CA GLN A 83 -16.93 -0.66 -11.31
C GLN A 83 -16.83 0.72 -10.64
N TYR A 84 -17.23 0.81 -9.37
CA TYR A 84 -17.16 2.04 -8.58
C TYR A 84 -15.72 2.57 -8.50
N TYR A 85 -14.73 1.76 -8.09
CA TYR A 85 -13.34 2.20 -8.00
C TYR A 85 -12.71 2.52 -9.35
N ARG A 86 -13.13 1.83 -10.42
CA ARG A 86 -12.68 2.17 -11.78
C ARG A 86 -13.14 3.57 -12.19
N VAL A 87 -14.40 3.92 -11.92
CA VAL A 87 -14.94 5.26 -12.21
C VAL A 87 -14.27 6.31 -11.34
N LEU A 88 -14.06 6.00 -10.06
CA LEU A 88 -13.39 6.89 -9.11
C LEU A 88 -11.95 7.21 -9.52
N GLN A 89 -11.14 6.20 -9.85
CA GLN A 89 -9.78 6.41 -10.34
C GLN A 89 -9.78 7.27 -11.61
N GLN A 90 -10.72 7.03 -12.54
CA GLN A 90 -10.81 7.81 -13.76
C GLN A 90 -11.13 9.29 -13.48
N ASP A 91 -12.01 9.56 -12.51
CA ASP A 91 -12.33 10.91 -12.08
C ASP A 91 -11.11 11.60 -11.45
N LEU A 92 -10.41 10.93 -10.54
CA LEU A 92 -9.17 11.42 -9.92
C LEU A 92 -8.11 11.79 -10.98
N LEU A 93 -7.85 10.88 -11.92
CA LEU A 93 -6.92 11.12 -13.02
C LEU A 93 -7.35 12.30 -13.90
N THR A 94 -8.65 12.44 -14.16
CA THR A 94 -9.19 13.56 -14.96
C THR A 94 -8.97 14.91 -14.26
N ARG A 95 -8.94 14.93 -12.92
CA ARG A 95 -8.64 16.11 -12.11
C ARG A 95 -7.13 16.39 -11.97
N GLY A 96 -6.27 15.56 -12.55
CA GLY A 96 -4.81 15.68 -12.42
C GLY A 96 -4.26 15.16 -11.09
N LEU A 97 -5.05 14.39 -10.35
CA LEU A 97 -4.65 13.71 -9.10
C LEU A 97 -3.97 12.37 -9.41
N LEU A 98 -3.62 11.60 -8.37
CA LEU A 98 -2.89 10.34 -8.46
C LEU A 98 -1.54 10.46 -9.19
N ARG A 99 -0.84 11.58 -8.98
CA ARG A 99 0.51 11.83 -9.50
C ARG A 99 1.48 10.75 -9.01
N THR A 100 2.41 10.38 -9.88
CA THR A 100 3.40 9.33 -9.60
C THR A 100 4.83 9.85 -9.63
N ASP A 101 5.00 11.16 -9.84
CA ASP A 101 6.28 11.86 -9.97
C ASP A 101 7.01 12.09 -8.64
N GLY A 102 6.31 11.95 -7.52
CA GLY A 102 6.85 12.15 -6.17
C GLY A 102 7.06 13.61 -5.77
N GLY A 103 6.36 14.52 -6.46
CA GLY A 103 6.48 15.97 -6.29
C GLY A 103 7.49 16.59 -7.25
N GLY A 104 7.58 17.92 -7.24
CA GLY A 104 8.42 18.66 -8.17
C GLY A 104 8.59 20.13 -7.80
N PRO A 105 9.08 20.96 -8.73
CA PRO A 105 9.26 22.40 -8.51
C PRO A 105 7.96 23.15 -8.13
N ASP A 106 6.79 22.57 -8.45
CA ASP A 106 5.46 23.09 -8.11
C ASP A 106 5.00 22.74 -6.68
N THR A 107 5.76 21.90 -5.98
CA THR A 107 5.51 21.47 -4.59
C THR A 107 6.76 21.66 -3.73
N PRO A 108 7.29 22.90 -3.61
CA PRO A 108 8.45 23.15 -2.78
C PRO A 108 8.10 22.97 -1.29
N TYR A 109 9.07 22.54 -0.50
CA TYR A 109 9.03 22.51 0.95
C TYR A 109 10.43 22.78 1.49
N ASP A 110 10.53 23.42 2.66
CA ASP A 110 11.79 23.62 3.36
C ASP A 110 11.92 22.74 4.62
N ALA A 111 12.93 22.99 5.45
CA ALA A 111 13.16 22.22 6.67
C ALA A 111 12.14 22.51 7.78
N GLU A 112 11.56 23.71 7.81
CA GLU A 112 10.52 24.04 8.80
C GLU A 112 9.21 23.36 8.39
N ASP A 113 8.84 23.41 7.10
CA ASP A 113 7.71 22.65 6.56
C ASP A 113 7.84 21.16 6.89
N LEU A 114 9.02 20.58 6.65
CA LEU A 114 9.31 19.18 6.91
C LEU A 114 9.18 18.83 8.41
N ALA A 115 9.70 19.68 9.30
CA ALA A 115 9.61 19.48 10.74
C ALA A 115 8.17 19.60 11.26
N GLU A 116 7.40 20.57 10.79
CA GLU A 116 6.00 20.76 11.14
C GLU A 116 5.13 19.59 10.65
N ASN A 117 5.33 19.17 9.40
CA ASN A 117 4.58 18.05 8.82
C ASN A 117 4.94 16.74 9.54
N PHE A 118 6.22 16.51 9.86
CA PHE A 118 6.63 15.36 10.65
C PHE A 118 5.93 15.31 12.00
N GLU A 119 5.84 16.44 12.70
CA GLU A 119 5.14 16.52 13.97
C GLU A 119 3.63 16.20 13.81
N ALA A 120 2.99 16.80 12.81
CA ALA A 120 1.57 16.60 12.52
C ALA A 120 1.22 15.15 12.14
N ILE A 121 2.12 14.45 11.44
CA ILE A 121 1.89 13.10 10.90
C ILE A 121 2.29 12.01 11.91
N SER A 122 3.34 12.23 12.70
CA SER A 122 3.98 11.14 13.48
C SER A 122 3.53 11.04 14.95
N PHE A 123 3.01 12.11 15.54
CA PHE A 123 2.67 12.16 16.98
C PHE A 123 1.17 12.14 17.27
N PHE A 124 0.36 12.47 16.26
CA PHE A 124 -1.08 12.37 16.33
C PHE A 124 -1.51 11.04 15.73
N ASN A 125 -2.66 10.54 16.15
CA ASN A 125 -3.25 9.33 15.61
C ASN A 125 -4.72 9.64 15.36
N GLU A 126 -5.16 9.61 14.12
CA GLU A 126 -6.55 9.92 13.76
C GLU A 126 -7.57 8.91 14.37
N TYR A 127 -7.11 7.71 14.73
CA TYR A 127 -7.89 6.69 15.44
C TYR A 127 -7.70 6.73 16.97
N ALA A 128 -6.94 7.70 17.50
CA ALA A 128 -6.79 7.94 18.93
C ALA A 128 -8.16 8.07 19.60
N GLY A 129 -8.45 7.16 20.54
CA GLY A 129 -9.73 7.10 21.26
C GLY A 129 -10.71 6.04 20.79
N ARG A 130 -10.42 5.27 19.72
CA ARG A 130 -11.33 4.21 19.22
C ARG A 130 -10.93 2.78 19.60
N GLY A 131 -9.69 2.56 20.06
CA GLY A 131 -9.15 1.20 20.30
C GLY A 131 -8.08 1.07 21.39
N GLY A 132 -7.98 2.00 22.34
CA GLY A 132 -7.03 1.87 23.47
C GLY A 132 -5.55 1.99 23.10
N GLY A 133 -5.23 2.44 21.87
CA GLY A 133 -3.87 2.81 21.50
C GLY A 133 -3.37 4.00 22.33
N ALA A 134 -2.12 3.95 22.76
CA ALA A 134 -1.51 5.05 23.50
C ALA A 134 -1.42 6.29 22.58
N THR A 135 -1.83 7.43 23.09
CA THR A 135 -1.89 8.68 22.32
C THR A 135 -0.73 9.59 22.70
N GLY A 136 -0.24 10.40 21.75
CA GLY A 136 0.69 11.48 22.03
C GLY A 136 2.16 11.10 22.17
N GLY A 137 2.55 9.88 21.78
CA GLY A 137 3.95 9.42 21.78
C GLY A 137 4.39 8.89 20.41
N LEU A 138 5.64 9.15 20.05
CA LEU A 138 6.25 8.68 18.80
C LEU A 138 6.21 7.15 18.74
N SER A 139 5.58 6.62 17.71
CA SER A 139 5.45 5.19 17.52
C SER A 139 6.22 4.70 16.30
N ARG A 140 7.00 3.63 16.45
CA ARG A 140 7.72 2.98 15.34
C ARG A 140 8.17 1.58 15.72
N TRP A 141 8.75 0.87 14.76
CA TRP A 141 9.34 -0.45 14.99
C TRP A 141 10.77 -0.32 15.53
N SER A 142 11.07 -0.87 16.71
CA SER A 142 12.45 -1.04 17.17
C SER A 142 13.17 -2.20 16.46
N GLY A 143 12.44 -3.29 16.21
CA GLY A 143 12.92 -4.50 15.54
C GLY A 143 12.62 -4.53 14.03
N PRO A 144 13.17 -5.51 13.30
CA PRO A 144 13.02 -5.60 11.85
C PRO A 144 11.57 -5.77 11.41
N VAL A 145 11.20 -5.07 10.34
CA VAL A 145 9.89 -5.18 9.70
C VAL A 145 9.93 -6.22 8.58
N ARG A 146 9.12 -7.25 8.72
CA ARG A 146 8.97 -8.36 7.77
C ARG A 146 7.54 -8.32 7.22
N LEU A 147 7.41 -7.69 6.06
CA LEU A 147 6.17 -7.57 5.31
C LEU A 147 5.80 -8.93 4.72
N GLN A 148 4.58 -9.39 4.97
CA GLN A 148 4.03 -10.61 4.39
C GLN A 148 2.75 -10.26 3.64
N ALA A 149 2.77 -10.36 2.31
CA ALA A 149 1.57 -10.26 1.50
C ALA A 149 0.74 -11.54 1.65
N GLU A 150 -0.55 -11.39 1.98
CA GLU A 150 -1.50 -12.49 2.07
C GLU A 150 -2.71 -12.20 1.20
N PHE A 151 -3.28 -13.23 0.58
CA PHE A 151 -4.25 -13.06 -0.49
C PHE A 151 -5.49 -13.91 -0.24
N GLY A 152 -6.66 -13.26 -0.22
CA GLY A 152 -7.95 -13.91 -0.10
C GLY A 152 -8.22 -14.92 -1.23
N PRO A 153 -9.05 -15.95 -1.01
CA PRO A 153 -9.32 -16.99 -2.02
C PRO A 153 -9.78 -16.46 -3.39
N SER A 154 -10.51 -15.35 -3.43
CA SER A 154 -11.02 -14.78 -4.69
C SER A 154 -9.95 -14.12 -5.56
N ILE A 155 -8.74 -13.88 -5.05
CA ILE A 155 -7.71 -13.12 -5.76
C ILE A 155 -7.03 -13.97 -6.84
N PRO A 156 -7.04 -13.55 -8.13
CA PRO A 156 -6.37 -14.28 -9.20
C PRO A 156 -4.85 -14.32 -9.01
N GLU A 157 -4.22 -15.42 -9.42
CA GLU A 157 -2.78 -15.62 -9.26
C GLU A 157 -1.93 -14.53 -9.96
N SER A 158 -2.41 -13.97 -11.08
CA SER A 158 -1.75 -12.84 -11.74
C SER A 158 -1.67 -11.61 -10.83
N GLN A 159 -2.76 -11.28 -10.14
CA GLN A 159 -2.82 -10.18 -9.19
C GLN A 159 -1.94 -10.47 -7.96
N ARG A 160 -1.96 -11.71 -7.44
CA ARG A 160 -1.09 -12.11 -6.32
C ARG A 160 0.38 -11.88 -6.62
N ARG A 161 0.84 -12.29 -7.81
CA ARG A 161 2.23 -12.08 -8.23
C ARG A 161 2.57 -10.61 -8.39
N ALA A 162 1.69 -9.81 -9.02
CA ALA A 162 1.92 -8.39 -9.22
C ALA A 162 1.99 -7.63 -7.89
N ASP A 163 0.99 -7.80 -7.03
CA ASP A 163 0.90 -7.09 -5.76
C ASP A 163 1.98 -7.57 -4.77
N GLY A 164 2.29 -8.88 -4.75
CA GLY A 164 3.40 -9.41 -3.97
C GLY A 164 4.77 -8.86 -4.42
N GLY A 165 4.96 -8.66 -5.73
CA GLY A 165 6.13 -8.00 -6.29
C GLY A 165 6.23 -6.54 -5.87
N ARG A 166 5.13 -5.79 -5.95
CA ARG A 166 5.05 -4.38 -5.51
C ARG A 166 5.38 -4.22 -4.02
N VAL A 167 4.85 -5.09 -3.16
CA VAL A 167 5.19 -5.10 -1.72
C VAL A 167 6.69 -5.37 -1.51
N ALA A 168 7.28 -6.30 -2.26
CA ALA A 168 8.71 -6.61 -2.14
C ALA A 168 9.62 -5.47 -2.63
N GLU A 169 9.30 -4.85 -3.76
CA GLU A 169 10.02 -3.68 -4.27
C GLU A 169 9.94 -2.52 -3.29
N TYR A 170 8.74 -2.25 -2.76
CA TYR A 170 8.54 -1.15 -1.82
C TYR A 170 9.23 -1.40 -0.48
N ALA A 171 9.21 -2.63 0.05
CA ALA A 171 9.97 -3.02 1.23
C ALA A 171 11.47 -2.69 1.08
N ALA A 172 12.04 -3.05 -0.08
CA ALA A 172 13.45 -2.79 -0.37
C ALA A 172 13.74 -1.28 -0.49
N ARG A 173 12.83 -0.50 -1.09
CA ARG A 173 12.93 0.97 -1.14
C ARG A 173 12.89 1.57 0.26
N LEU A 174 11.92 1.18 1.09
CA LEU A 174 11.77 1.66 2.47
C LEU A 174 12.99 1.34 3.32
N GLY A 175 13.55 0.12 3.20
CA GLY A 175 14.77 -0.25 3.92
C GLY A 175 15.98 0.62 3.55
N ARG A 176 16.11 1.02 2.28
CA ARG A 176 17.16 1.96 1.83
C ARG A 176 16.93 3.38 2.35
N ILE A 177 15.70 3.88 2.27
CA ILE A 177 15.34 5.24 2.71
C ILE A 177 15.56 5.41 4.21
N THR A 178 15.01 4.49 5.01
CA THR A 178 14.99 4.61 6.46
C THR A 178 16.28 4.17 7.14
N GLY A 179 17.12 3.38 6.46
CA GLY A 179 18.21 2.64 7.09
C GLY A 179 17.74 1.56 8.09
N HIS A 180 16.43 1.35 8.21
CA HIS A 180 15.83 0.37 9.10
C HIS A 180 15.64 -0.97 8.36
N PRO A 181 15.80 -2.14 9.02
CA PRO A 181 15.63 -3.42 8.35
C PRO A 181 14.17 -3.69 7.97
N VAL A 182 13.83 -3.38 6.72
CA VAL A 182 12.52 -3.67 6.11
C VAL A 182 12.71 -4.69 4.99
N SER A 183 11.92 -5.77 5.02
CA SER A 183 12.01 -6.86 4.05
C SER A 183 10.65 -7.48 3.76
N ALA A 184 10.45 -7.98 2.54
CA ALA A 184 9.31 -8.83 2.23
C ALA A 184 9.67 -10.30 2.45
N VAL A 185 8.75 -11.05 3.07
CA VAL A 185 8.93 -12.47 3.40
C VAL A 185 7.71 -13.28 2.95
N ALA A 186 7.94 -14.53 2.57
CA ALA A 186 6.85 -15.43 2.19
C ALA A 186 6.03 -15.94 3.38
N LYS A 187 6.65 -16.04 4.58
CA LYS A 187 6.05 -16.58 5.81
C LYS A 187 6.68 -15.92 7.03
N ARG A 188 5.99 -16.00 8.18
CA ARG A 188 6.46 -15.49 9.49
C ARG A 188 6.74 -13.97 9.47
N GLY A 189 5.93 -13.24 8.71
CA GLY A 189 5.89 -11.78 8.78
C GLY A 189 5.43 -11.29 10.14
N ASN A 190 5.77 -10.06 10.45
CA ASN A 190 5.20 -9.31 11.57
C ASN A 190 4.31 -8.15 11.11
N PHE A 191 4.41 -7.77 9.84
CA PHE A 191 3.50 -6.86 9.19
C PHE A 191 2.78 -7.63 8.07
N HIS A 192 1.46 -7.69 8.12
CA HIS A 192 0.64 -8.46 7.18
C HIS A 192 -0.10 -7.51 6.25
N VAL A 193 0.07 -7.67 4.93
CA VAL A 193 -0.66 -6.90 3.92
C VAL A 193 -1.69 -7.83 3.29
N LEU A 194 -2.94 -7.71 3.74
CA LEU A 194 -4.05 -8.54 3.29
C LEU A 194 -4.67 -7.95 2.02
N PHE A 195 -4.56 -8.65 0.91
CA PHE A 195 -5.29 -8.35 -0.32
C PHE A 195 -6.54 -9.22 -0.37
N ALA A 196 -7.71 -8.59 -0.33
CA ALA A 196 -8.98 -9.29 -0.22
C ALA A 196 -10.06 -8.56 -1.01
N SER A 197 -10.96 -9.31 -1.64
CA SER A 197 -12.17 -8.75 -2.22
C SER A 197 -13.31 -8.72 -1.20
N LYS A 198 -14.44 -8.13 -1.58
CA LYS A 198 -15.72 -8.21 -0.86
C LYS A 198 -16.14 -9.65 -0.56
N ASP A 199 -15.77 -10.60 -1.41
CA ASP A 199 -16.13 -12.01 -1.29
C ASP A 199 -15.23 -12.75 -0.28
N ASP A 200 -14.12 -12.13 0.15
CA ASP A 200 -13.13 -12.72 1.05
C ASP A 200 -13.33 -12.34 2.53
N SER A 201 -14.48 -11.75 2.90
CA SER A 201 -14.76 -11.29 4.28
C SER A 201 -14.53 -12.36 5.35
N ALA A 202 -14.88 -13.62 5.08
CA ALA A 202 -14.63 -14.74 6.00
C ALA A 202 -13.12 -15.04 6.18
N PHE A 203 -12.34 -14.90 5.10
CA PHE A 203 -10.88 -15.03 5.15
C PHE A 203 -10.27 -13.89 5.98
N VAL A 204 -10.69 -12.65 5.73
CA VAL A 204 -10.22 -11.48 6.49
C VAL A 204 -10.58 -11.62 7.97
N ALA A 205 -11.83 -11.97 8.28
CA ALA A 205 -12.30 -12.17 9.65
C ALA A 205 -11.46 -13.19 10.42
N LYS A 206 -11.12 -14.32 9.78
CA LYS A 206 -10.26 -15.35 10.36
C LYS A 206 -8.85 -14.81 10.62
N ARG A 207 -8.22 -14.23 9.60
CA ARG A 207 -6.82 -13.75 9.71
C ARG A 207 -6.67 -12.61 10.71
N VAL A 208 -7.59 -11.65 10.72
CA VAL A 208 -7.53 -10.52 11.67
C VAL A 208 -7.66 -11.01 13.11
N ARG A 209 -8.54 -11.96 13.42
CA ARG A 209 -8.63 -12.54 14.78
C ARG A 209 -7.37 -13.28 15.19
N GLU A 210 -6.72 -13.98 14.26
CA GLU A 210 -5.46 -14.70 14.52
C GLU A 210 -4.29 -13.72 14.74
N LEU A 211 -4.28 -12.59 14.04
CA LEU A 211 -3.19 -11.61 14.07
C LEU A 211 -3.33 -10.57 15.18
N LEU A 212 -4.57 -10.21 15.52
CA LEU A 212 -4.93 -9.17 16.47
C LEU A 212 -6.00 -9.70 17.44
N PRO A 213 -5.65 -10.58 18.40
CA PRO A 213 -6.62 -11.25 19.26
C PRO A 213 -7.39 -10.30 20.19
N ASN A 214 -6.85 -9.11 20.45
CA ASN A 214 -7.44 -8.09 21.32
C ASN A 214 -8.00 -6.88 20.55
N ILE A 215 -8.27 -7.03 19.25
CA ILE A 215 -8.83 -5.96 18.43
C ILE A 215 -10.22 -5.53 18.94
N SER A 216 -10.51 -4.22 18.89
CA SER A 216 -11.84 -3.71 19.21
C SER A 216 -12.88 -4.22 18.20
N GLN A 217 -14.16 -4.30 18.59
CA GLN A 217 -15.19 -4.70 17.65
C GLN A 217 -15.36 -3.72 16.49
N ASN A 218 -15.18 -2.42 16.74
CA ASN A 218 -15.30 -1.40 15.70
C ASN A 218 -14.21 -1.58 14.64
N ASP A 219 -12.96 -1.72 15.07
CA ASP A 219 -11.83 -1.92 14.17
C ASP A 219 -11.92 -3.25 13.43
N PHE A 220 -12.39 -4.30 14.12
CA PHE A 220 -12.66 -5.59 13.48
C PHE A 220 -13.71 -5.48 12.36
N GLN A 221 -14.78 -4.72 12.57
CA GLN A 221 -15.78 -4.49 11.53
C GLN A 221 -15.25 -3.68 10.35
N LEU A 222 -14.32 -2.74 10.57
CA LEU A 222 -13.66 -2.01 9.49
C LEU A 222 -12.84 -2.95 8.59
N PHE A 223 -12.19 -3.97 9.15
CA PHE A 223 -11.52 -5.00 8.33
C PHE A 223 -12.51 -5.90 7.57
N VAL A 224 -13.54 -6.40 8.26
CA VAL A 224 -14.41 -7.45 7.69
C VAL A 224 -15.45 -6.89 6.72
N ASN A 225 -15.92 -5.67 6.97
CA ASN A 225 -16.96 -5.03 6.17
C ASN A 225 -16.70 -3.51 6.04
N PRO A 226 -15.58 -3.10 5.42
CA PRO A 226 -15.25 -1.70 5.25
C PRO A 226 -16.31 -0.97 4.42
N PRO A 227 -16.68 0.29 4.76
CA PRO A 227 -17.47 1.14 3.88
C PRO A 227 -16.79 1.29 2.52
N ARG A 228 -17.56 1.40 1.44
CA ARG A 228 -16.99 1.56 0.09
C ARG A 228 -16.05 2.77 -0.06
N THR A 229 -16.17 3.78 0.80
CA THR A 229 -15.30 4.96 0.81
C THR A 229 -13.92 4.72 1.41
N HIS A 230 -13.69 3.64 2.17
CA HIS A 230 -12.40 3.37 2.82
C HIS A 230 -11.49 2.55 1.90
N TYR A 231 -10.62 3.19 1.12
CA TYR A 231 -9.84 2.53 0.06
C TYR A 231 -9.02 1.36 0.60
N CYS A 232 -8.33 1.61 1.68
CA CYS A 232 -7.47 0.69 2.39
C CYS A 232 -7.55 1.02 3.90
N PHE A 233 -6.92 0.19 4.72
CA PHE A 233 -6.86 0.41 6.17
C PHE A 233 -5.67 -0.32 6.80
N VAL A 234 -4.98 0.30 7.76
CA VAL A 234 -3.92 -0.34 8.56
C VAL A 234 -4.13 -0.13 10.04
N LEU A 235 -3.78 -1.17 10.80
CA LEU A 235 -3.48 -1.05 12.22
C LEU A 235 -2.07 -1.54 12.48
N ALA A 236 -1.29 -0.74 13.19
CA ALA A 236 0.01 -1.12 13.73
C ALA A 236 0.10 -0.78 15.22
N GLY A 237 0.82 -1.59 15.97
CA GLY A 237 0.88 -1.41 17.42
C GLY A 237 1.90 -2.30 18.13
N GLY A 238 2.21 -1.86 19.35
CA GLY A 238 3.04 -2.58 20.30
C GLY A 238 2.27 -3.52 21.24
N ALA A 239 3.00 -4.17 22.14
CA ALA A 239 2.39 -4.88 23.26
C ALA A 239 1.83 -3.90 24.31
N GLN A 240 0.92 -4.35 25.18
CA GLN A 240 0.31 -3.47 26.20
C GLN A 240 1.33 -2.74 27.10
N GLY A 241 2.47 -3.36 27.41
CA GLY A 241 3.54 -2.75 28.21
C GLY A 241 4.51 -1.83 27.44
N SER A 242 4.42 -1.78 26.10
CA SER A 242 5.19 -0.89 25.23
C SER A 242 4.39 -0.57 23.98
N PRO A 243 3.30 0.20 24.12
CA PRO A 243 2.34 0.41 23.03
C PRO A 243 2.93 1.18 21.84
N PHE A 244 3.96 2.00 22.07
CA PHE A 244 4.67 2.79 21.06
C PHE A 244 5.77 2.03 20.31
N ASP A 245 6.16 0.84 20.79
CA ASP A 245 7.15 -0.01 20.11
C ASP A 245 6.45 -1.12 19.32
N TYR A 246 6.37 -0.91 18.00
CA TYR A 246 5.56 -1.77 17.14
C TYR A 246 6.14 -3.16 16.97
N ILE A 247 5.26 -4.15 17.11
CA ILE A 247 5.57 -5.57 16.93
C ILE A 247 4.61 -6.27 15.95
N ARG A 248 3.53 -5.58 15.59
CA ARG A 248 2.49 -6.08 14.68
C ARG A 248 1.96 -4.95 13.82
N GLY A 249 1.81 -5.23 12.53
CA GLY A 249 1.03 -4.42 11.58
C GLY A 249 0.09 -5.32 10.78
N VAL A 250 -1.12 -4.86 10.50
CA VAL A 250 -2.08 -5.52 9.63
C VAL A 250 -2.74 -4.46 8.75
N ALA A 251 -2.46 -4.51 7.46
CA ALA A 251 -3.10 -3.69 6.44
C ALA A 251 -4.11 -4.51 5.64
N LEU A 252 -5.19 -3.88 5.19
CA LEU A 252 -6.18 -4.41 4.27
C LEU A 252 -6.23 -3.53 3.03
N ILE A 253 -6.03 -4.16 1.87
CA ILE A 253 -6.12 -3.51 0.57
C ILE A 253 -7.19 -4.25 -0.24
N ARG A 254 -8.22 -3.53 -0.67
CA ARG A 254 -9.30 -4.11 -1.46
C ARG A 254 -8.85 -4.47 -2.87
N ALA A 255 -9.13 -5.70 -3.28
CA ALA A 255 -8.71 -6.20 -4.58
C ALA A 255 -9.54 -5.68 -5.76
N GLU A 256 -10.68 -5.04 -5.49
CA GLU A 256 -11.50 -4.38 -6.49
C GLU A 256 -10.88 -3.09 -7.05
N HIS A 257 -9.92 -2.50 -6.34
CA HIS A 257 -9.23 -1.30 -6.82
C HIS A 257 -8.48 -1.58 -8.13
N PRO A 258 -8.49 -0.63 -9.09
CA PRO A 258 -7.61 -0.72 -10.24
C PRO A 258 -6.14 -0.60 -9.78
N ASP A 259 -5.23 -0.97 -10.68
CA ASP A 259 -3.82 -1.18 -10.33
C ASP A 259 -3.12 0.03 -9.71
N LEU A 260 -3.39 1.25 -10.19
CA LEU A 260 -2.76 2.47 -9.69
C LEU A 260 -3.19 2.76 -8.25
N VAL A 261 -4.50 2.81 -7.98
CA VAL A 261 -5.01 3.02 -6.61
C VAL A 261 -4.59 1.88 -5.69
N ARG A 262 -4.60 0.63 -6.17
CA ARG A 262 -4.15 -0.51 -5.35
C ARG A 262 -2.67 -0.39 -4.97
N GLN A 263 -1.84 0.12 -5.88
CA GLN A 263 -0.44 0.42 -5.57
C GLN A 263 -0.32 1.64 -4.65
N SER A 264 -1.17 2.66 -4.78
CA SER A 264 -1.25 3.77 -3.83
C SER A 264 -1.51 3.30 -2.40
N CYS A 265 -2.51 2.43 -2.23
CA CYS A 265 -2.79 1.79 -0.95
C CYS A 265 -1.57 1.03 -0.39
N ILE A 266 -0.75 0.39 -1.24
CA ILE A 266 0.48 -0.27 -0.77
C ILE A 266 1.45 0.77 -0.21
N HIS A 267 1.59 1.93 -0.87
CA HIS A 267 2.51 2.97 -0.45
C HIS A 267 2.09 3.61 0.89
N GLU A 268 0.82 3.98 0.98
CA GLU A 268 0.19 4.62 2.13
C GLU A 268 0.19 3.68 3.34
N GLU A 269 -0.46 2.53 3.25
CA GLU A 269 -0.71 1.66 4.41
C GLU A 269 0.56 1.10 5.03
N ILE A 270 1.56 0.79 4.20
CA ILE A 270 2.85 0.33 4.72
C ILE A 270 3.58 1.48 5.39
N ALA A 271 3.60 2.68 4.82
CA ALA A 271 4.29 3.82 5.41
C ALA A 271 3.61 4.32 6.70
N GLN A 272 2.28 4.38 6.73
CA GLN A 272 1.52 4.65 7.95
C GLN A 272 1.78 3.59 9.01
N GLY A 273 1.73 2.30 8.63
CA GLY A 273 2.02 1.20 9.55
C GLY A 273 3.48 1.12 10.03
N LEU A 274 4.41 1.87 9.43
CA LEU A 274 5.76 2.06 9.96
C LEU A 274 5.83 3.09 11.10
N GLY A 275 4.83 3.98 11.23
CA GLY A 275 4.72 4.97 12.29
C GLY A 275 4.21 6.36 11.86
N LEU A 276 3.98 6.61 10.56
CA LEU A 276 3.43 7.87 10.05
C LEU A 276 1.89 7.84 10.03
N LEU A 277 1.27 7.71 11.20
CA LEU A 277 -0.12 7.25 11.35
C LEU A 277 -1.22 8.27 11.03
N ASN A 278 -0.90 9.56 10.92
CA ASN A 278 -1.92 10.60 10.82
C ASN A 278 -1.82 11.37 9.51
N ASP A 279 -2.97 11.74 8.98
CA ASP A 279 -3.04 12.61 7.82
C ASP A 279 -3.13 14.09 8.22
N SER A 280 -2.56 14.96 7.39
CA SER A 280 -2.59 16.39 7.54
C SER A 280 -2.81 17.08 6.20
N PRO A 281 -3.92 17.83 6.02
CA PRO A 281 -4.16 18.58 4.78
C PRO A 281 -3.08 19.62 4.44
N ARG A 282 -2.19 19.94 5.39
CA ARG A 282 -1.05 20.86 5.19
C ARG A 282 0.20 20.17 4.65
N ALA A 283 0.26 18.84 4.68
CA ALA A 283 1.42 18.09 4.24
C ALA A 283 1.46 17.99 2.70
N ARG A 284 1.90 19.04 2.00
CA ARG A 284 2.07 18.99 0.54
C ARG A 284 3.53 19.24 0.17
N PRO A 285 4.17 18.38 -0.65
CA PRO A 285 3.65 17.17 -1.28
C PRO A 285 3.63 15.98 -0.30
N SER A 286 2.54 15.23 -0.21
CA SER A 286 2.50 14.02 0.61
C SER A 286 1.42 13.07 0.14
N ILE A 287 1.58 11.78 0.45
CA ILE A 287 0.46 10.83 0.43
C ILE A 287 -0.37 10.89 1.73
N PHE A 288 0.10 11.58 2.77
CA PHE A 288 -0.56 11.74 4.07
C PHE A 288 -1.37 13.04 4.16
N ASN A 289 -1.88 13.57 3.04
CA ASN A 289 -2.66 14.81 3.00
C ASN A 289 -4.14 14.59 2.68
N ASP A 290 -4.56 13.34 2.49
CA ASP A 290 -5.95 12.91 2.25
C ASP A 290 -6.63 13.63 1.07
N ASP A 291 -5.86 14.09 0.07
CA ASP A 291 -6.39 14.78 -1.12
C ASP A 291 -6.23 13.99 -2.43
N ASP A 292 -5.64 12.80 -2.36
CA ASP A 292 -5.31 11.91 -3.49
C ASP A 292 -4.38 12.57 -4.55
N GLU A 293 -3.72 13.70 -4.29
CA GLU A 293 -2.84 14.37 -5.26
C GLU A 293 -1.73 13.43 -5.73
N PHE A 294 -1.11 12.70 -4.80
CA PHE A 294 -0.02 11.76 -5.08
C PHE A 294 -0.46 10.32 -4.83
N ALA A 295 -0.30 9.47 -5.83
CA ALA A 295 -0.50 8.03 -5.68
C ALA A 295 0.70 7.34 -5.02
N PHE A 296 1.91 7.88 -5.15
CA PHE A 296 3.12 7.25 -4.65
C PHE A 296 3.90 8.16 -3.71
N LEU A 297 4.59 7.54 -2.76
CA LEU A 297 5.53 8.16 -1.83
C LEU A 297 6.40 9.25 -2.50
N THR A 298 6.23 10.48 -2.02
CA THR A 298 6.89 11.68 -2.51
C THR A 298 8.29 11.87 -1.91
N SER A 299 9.08 12.77 -2.47
CA SER A 299 10.40 13.10 -1.92
C SER A 299 10.34 13.68 -0.49
N HIS A 300 9.21 14.30 -0.12
CA HIS A 300 8.93 14.79 1.22
C HIS A 300 8.63 13.61 2.15
N ASP A 301 7.75 12.69 1.75
CA ASP A 301 7.40 11.51 2.54
C ASP A 301 8.61 10.60 2.83
N GLU A 302 9.53 10.46 1.86
CA GLU A 302 10.79 9.75 2.07
C GLU A 302 11.61 10.38 3.21
N LYS A 303 11.62 11.71 3.31
CA LYS A 303 12.33 12.43 4.39
C LYS A 303 11.60 12.30 5.73
N LEU A 304 10.26 12.31 5.73
CA LEU A 304 9.50 12.01 6.94
C LEU A 304 9.84 10.61 7.48
N LEU A 305 9.97 9.62 6.61
CA LEU A 305 10.39 8.27 6.98
C LEU A 305 11.84 8.22 7.47
N GLN A 306 12.76 8.98 6.87
CA GLN A 306 14.13 9.14 7.38
C GLN A 306 14.13 9.73 8.79
N MET A 307 13.37 10.80 9.02
CA MET A 307 13.22 11.43 10.33
C MET A 307 12.66 10.44 11.35
N LEU A 308 11.59 9.71 11.00
CA LEU A 308 10.95 8.72 11.87
C LEU A 308 11.96 7.70 12.40
N TYR A 309 12.90 7.29 11.55
CA TYR A 309 13.88 6.27 11.90
C TYR A 309 15.21 6.81 12.44
N ASP A 310 15.40 8.12 12.53
CA ASP A 310 16.60 8.75 13.08
C ASP A 310 16.90 8.24 14.51
N PRO A 311 18.16 7.89 14.83
CA PRO A 311 18.51 7.32 16.12
C PRO A 311 18.32 8.27 17.30
N ARG A 312 18.23 9.59 17.08
CA ARG A 312 17.99 10.59 18.13
C ARG A 312 16.56 10.55 18.65
N LEU A 313 15.60 10.13 17.82
CA LEU A 313 14.21 9.95 18.24
C LEU A 313 14.00 8.61 18.92
N LYS A 314 13.25 8.56 20.02
CA LYS A 314 12.95 7.32 20.76
C LYS A 314 11.45 7.08 20.81
N THR A 315 11.05 5.81 20.78
CA THR A 315 9.66 5.39 20.95
C THR A 315 9.09 5.96 22.25
N GLY A 316 7.90 6.54 22.21
CA GLY A 316 7.23 7.14 23.35
C GLY A 316 7.62 8.57 23.67
N MET A 317 8.59 9.18 22.96
CA MET A 317 8.82 10.62 23.04
C MET A 317 7.54 11.37 22.69
N SER A 318 7.19 12.38 23.48
CA SER A 318 6.13 13.33 23.16
C SER A 318 6.53 14.25 22.02
N ALA A 319 5.55 14.90 21.39
CA ALA A 319 5.80 15.92 20.38
C ALA A 319 6.67 17.06 20.92
N GLU A 320 6.45 17.49 22.17
CA GLU A 320 7.22 18.55 22.82
C GLU A 320 8.69 18.17 23.03
N GLU A 321 8.96 16.94 23.49
CA GLU A 321 10.32 16.44 23.68
C GLU A 321 11.06 16.26 22.36
N ALA A 322 10.36 15.79 21.32
CA ALA A 322 10.94 15.53 20.02
C ALA A 322 11.15 16.80 19.19
N ARG A 323 10.33 17.84 19.35
CA ARG A 323 10.34 19.07 18.53
C ARG A 323 11.73 19.72 18.35
N PRO A 324 12.55 19.96 19.39
CA PRO A 324 13.89 20.52 19.18
C PRO A 324 14.79 19.57 18.37
N ILE A 325 14.61 18.25 18.51
CA ILE A 325 15.37 17.22 17.80
C ILE A 325 14.94 17.16 16.34
N THR A 326 13.64 17.14 16.05
CA THR A 326 13.09 17.03 14.69
C THR A 326 13.47 18.23 13.82
N ARG A 327 13.53 19.44 14.39
CA ARG A 327 14.03 20.63 13.70
C ARG A 327 15.49 20.50 13.25
N ILE A 328 16.34 19.94 14.11
CA ILE A 328 17.76 19.68 13.79
C ILE A 328 17.85 18.62 12.68
N ILE A 329 17.12 17.51 12.83
CA ILE A 329 17.10 16.43 11.83
C ILE A 329 16.63 16.97 10.47
N ALA A 330 15.55 17.76 10.44
CA ALA A 330 14.99 18.28 9.20
C ALA A 330 16.00 19.18 8.46
N ARG A 331 16.70 20.07 9.17
CA ARG A 331 17.76 20.90 8.59
C ARG A 331 18.91 20.08 8.03
N GLU A 332 19.38 19.08 8.78
CA GLU A 332 20.45 18.19 8.31
C GLU A 332 20.05 17.41 7.05
N ILE A 333 18.86 16.83 7.01
CA ILE A 333 18.32 16.11 5.83
C ILE A 333 18.18 17.05 4.63
N MET A 334 17.79 18.30 4.87
CA MET A 334 17.66 19.33 3.83
C MET A 334 18.99 19.99 3.46
N GLY A 335 20.11 19.61 4.09
CA GLY A 335 21.43 20.20 3.84
C GLY A 335 21.55 21.67 4.27
N GLN A 336 20.73 22.11 5.23
CA GLN A 336 20.67 23.48 5.72
C GLN A 336 21.54 23.67 6.98
N PRO A 337 22.08 24.88 7.23
CA PRO A 337 22.80 25.18 8.46
C PRO A 337 21.90 25.09 9.70
N LEU A 338 22.49 24.72 10.84
CA LEU A 338 21.85 24.71 12.16
C LEU A 338 21.74 26.13 12.72
#